data_AF-A0A7Y0XA54-F1
#
_entry.id   AF-A0A7Y0XA54-F1
#
_cell.length_a   1.000
_cell.length_b   1.000
_cell.length_c   1.000
_cell.angle_alpha   90.00
_cell.angle_beta   90.00
_cell.angle_gamma   90.00
#
_symmetry.space_group_name_H-M   'P 1'
#
loop_
_entity.id
_entity.type
_entity.pdbx_description
1 polymer ?
#
loop_
_entity_poly.entity_id
_entity_poly.type
_entity_poly.pdbx_seq_one_letter_code
_entity_poly.pdbx_strand_id
1 'polypeptide(L)'
;RFSQMAVTYNINIIAGSMPVSEDGKLYNVAYLLQRDGEINAQYKIHITPHEQKDWVIDGGDNVQVFETDAGKVGILICYDSEFPELGRMLAEQGAQIV
;
A
#
# COMPACT_ATOMS: atom_id res chain seq x y z
N ARG A 1 -8.15 15.05 -0.76
CA ARG A 1 -7.35 15.94 -1.64
C ARG A 1 -6.64 15.17 -2.74
N PHE A 2 -5.81 14.15 -2.44
CA PHE A 2 -5.15 13.36 -3.48
C PHE A 2 -6.12 12.63 -4.41
N SER A 3 -7.22 12.06 -3.91
CA SER A 3 -8.24 11.40 -4.76
C SER A 3 -8.84 12.37 -5.78
N GLN A 4 -9.19 13.59 -5.33
CA GLN A 4 -9.66 14.64 -6.23
C GLN A 4 -8.60 15.04 -7.27
N MET A 5 -7.32 15.07 -6.91
CA MET A 5 -6.23 15.33 -7.86
C MET A 5 -6.08 14.19 -8.87
N ALA A 6 -6.17 12.94 -8.44
CA ALA A 6 -6.12 11.76 -9.32
C ALA A 6 -7.19 11.85 -10.42
N VAL A 7 -8.43 12.14 -10.03
CA VAL A 7 -9.55 12.32 -10.97
C VAL A 7 -9.36 13.58 -11.84
N THR A 8 -9.06 14.73 -11.23
CA THR A 8 -8.96 16.02 -11.94
C THR A 8 -7.86 16.02 -13.01
N TYR A 9 -6.71 15.41 -12.70
CA TYR A 9 -5.58 15.34 -13.61
C TYR A 9 -5.54 14.06 -14.44
N ASN A 10 -6.53 13.17 -14.28
CA ASN A 10 -6.61 11.89 -14.97
C ASN A 10 -5.31 11.07 -14.82
N ILE A 11 -4.89 10.84 -13.57
CA ILE A 11 -3.69 10.08 -13.18
C ILE A 11 -3.97 9.14 -12.02
N ASN A 12 -3.22 8.05 -11.91
CA ASN A 12 -3.20 7.23 -10.70
C ASN A 12 -2.11 7.76 -9.75
N ILE A 13 -2.39 7.79 -8.46
CA ILE A 13 -1.46 8.28 -7.44
C ILE A 13 -1.28 7.18 -6.39
N ILE A 14 -0.05 6.74 -6.16
CA ILE A 14 0.31 6.01 -4.94
C ILE A 14 0.79 7.05 -3.94
N ALA A 15 -0.01 7.32 -2.90
CA ALA A 15 0.35 8.27 -1.86
C ALA A 15 1.35 7.64 -0.88
N GLY A 16 2.17 8.50 -0.26
CA GLY A 16 3.05 8.09 0.84
C GLY A 16 2.24 7.42 1.96
N SER A 17 2.86 6.46 2.64
CA SER A 17 2.17 5.74 3.71
C SER A 17 2.04 6.60 4.96
N MET A 18 0.97 6.36 5.72
CA MET A 18 0.64 7.15 6.92
C MET A 18 0.11 6.24 8.03
N PRO A 19 0.31 6.61 9.31
CA PRO A 19 -0.32 5.92 10.42
C PRO A 19 -1.84 6.17 10.39
N VAL A 20 -2.62 5.09 10.39
CA VAL A 20 -4.08 5.11 10.39
C VAL A 20 -4.58 4.33 11.60
N SER A 21 -5.48 4.92 12.38
CA SER A 21 -6.08 4.23 13.53
C SER A 21 -7.39 3.57 13.13
N GLU A 22 -7.49 2.26 13.33
CA GLU A 22 -8.67 1.44 13.04
C GLU A 22 -8.87 0.45 14.19
N ASP A 23 -10.09 0.37 14.73
CA ASP A 23 -10.46 -0.55 15.81
C ASP A 23 -9.52 -0.56 17.04
N GLY A 24 -8.97 0.61 17.37
CA GLY A 24 -8.03 0.77 18.49
C GLY A 24 -6.60 0.30 18.21
N LYS A 25 -6.30 -0.08 16.97
CA LYS A 25 -4.96 -0.41 16.48
C LYS A 25 -4.46 0.71 15.57
N LEU A 26 -3.14 0.75 15.38
CA LEU A 26 -2.49 1.70 14.49
C LEU A 26 -1.80 0.93 13.36
N TYR A 27 -2.04 1.32 12.12
CA TYR A 27 -1.51 0.66 10.94
C TYR A 27 -0.70 1.64 10.10
N ASN A 28 0.37 1.16 9.45
CA ASN A 28 1.06 1.95 8.43
C ASN A 28 0.47 1.59 7.05
N VAL A 29 -0.26 2.53 6.45
CA VAL A 29 -1.09 2.27 5.27
C VAL A 29 -0.67 3.18 4.11
N ALA A 30 -0.42 2.60 2.94
CA ALA A 30 -0.28 3.31 1.68
C ALA A 30 -1.60 3.26 0.90
N TYR A 31 -1.94 4.34 0.19
CA TYR A 31 -3.17 4.43 -0.58
C TYR A 31 -2.88 4.57 -2.07
N LEU A 32 -3.56 3.76 -2.88
CA LEU A 32 -3.65 3.91 -4.32
C LEU A 32 -4.94 4.63 -4.66
N LEU A 33 -4.81 5.81 -5.27
CA LEU A 33 -5.93 6.65 -5.67
C LEU A 33 -6.00 6.62 -7.19
N GLN A 34 -7.02 5.96 -7.72
CA GLN A 34 -7.19 5.75 -9.14
C GLN A 34 -7.85 6.96 -9.80
N ARG A 35 -7.57 7.14 -11.09
CA ARG A 35 -8.12 8.24 -11.90
C ARG A 35 -9.64 8.17 -12.10
N ASP A 36 -10.25 7.01 -11.90
CA ASP A 36 -11.70 6.80 -11.93
C ASP A 36 -12.39 7.14 -10.60
N GLY A 37 -11.60 7.44 -9.56
CA GLY A 37 -12.08 7.78 -8.23
C GLY A 37 -12.02 6.63 -7.23
N GLU A 38 -11.65 5.42 -7.64
CA GLU A 38 -11.45 4.31 -6.70
C GLU A 38 -10.28 4.59 -5.75
N ILE A 39 -10.42 4.18 -4.48
CA ILE A 39 -9.39 4.31 -3.46
C ILE A 39 -9.14 2.93 -2.88
N ASN A 40 -7.90 2.48 -3.02
CA ASN A 40 -7.41 1.21 -2.54
C ASN A 40 -6.34 1.43 -1.46
N ALA A 41 -6.16 0.46 -0.57
CA ALA A 41 -5.25 0.56 0.57
C ALA A 41 -4.37 -0.69 0.68
N GLN A 42 -3.06 -0.50 0.88
CA GLN A 42 -2.12 -1.54 1.23
C GLN A 42 -1.57 -1.28 2.64
N TYR A 43 -1.66 -2.30 3.49
CA TYR A 43 -1.16 -2.28 4.84
C TYR A 43 0.27 -2.83 4.86
N LYS A 44 1.16 -2.18 5.60
CA LYS A 44 2.56 -2.61 5.75
C LYS A 44 2.61 -3.94 6.49
N ILE A 45 3.36 -4.92 6.00
CA ILE A 45 3.46 -6.23 6.65
C ILE A 45 4.59 -6.23 7.68
N HIS A 46 5.81 -5.89 7.26
CA HIS A 46 6.99 -5.96 8.12
C HIS A 46 7.18 -4.65 8.89
N ILE A 47 6.52 -4.55 10.05
CA ILE A 47 6.71 -3.41 10.95
C ILE A 47 8.13 -3.42 11.52
N THR A 48 8.81 -2.27 11.41
CA THR A 48 10.17 -2.15 11.93
C THR A 48 10.15 -2.11 13.47
N PRO A 49 11.22 -2.57 14.15
CA PRO A 49 11.29 -2.53 15.62
C PRO A 49 11.08 -1.14 16.21
N HIS A 50 11.46 -0.08 15.48
CA HIS A 50 11.25 1.30 15.88
C HIS A 50 9.78 1.72 15.84
N GLU A 51 9.06 1.36 14.77
CA GLU A 51 7.61 1.61 14.64
C GLU A 51 6.80 0.85 15.70
N GLN A 52 7.15 -0.42 15.98
CA GLN A 52 6.50 -1.18 17.05
C GLN A 52 6.74 -0.55 18.42
N LYS A 53 7.97 -0.12 18.69
CA LYS A 53 8.35 0.41 20.01
C LYS A 53 7.76 1.79 20.29
N ASP A 54 7.77 2.68 19.30
CA ASP A 54 7.46 4.08 19.51
C ASP A 54 6.00 4.43 19.16
N TRP A 55 5.36 3.62 18.30
CA TRP A 55 4.01 3.90 17.78
C TRP A 55 3.03 2.73 17.95
N VAL A 56 3.49 1.56 18.41
CA VAL A 56 2.66 0.34 18.59
C VAL A 56 1.86 0.04 17.31
N ILE A 57 2.54 0.08 16.17
CA ILE A 57 1.94 -0.19 14.86
C ILE A 57 1.81 -1.70 14.65
N ASP A 58 0.61 -2.14 14.29
CA ASP A 58 0.30 -3.49 13.86
C ASP A 58 0.59 -3.67 12.36
N GLY A 59 1.02 -4.87 11.99
CA GLY A 59 1.21 -5.27 10.61
C GLY A 59 -0.11 -5.65 9.93
N GLY A 60 -0.17 -5.45 8.62
CA GLY A 60 -1.15 -6.09 7.76
C GLY A 60 -0.83 -7.56 7.51
N ASP A 61 -1.82 -8.31 7.01
CA ASP A 61 -1.70 -9.76 6.89
C ASP A 61 -1.38 -10.24 5.47
N ASN A 62 -1.60 -9.41 4.44
CA ASN A 62 -1.49 -9.84 3.04
C ASN A 62 -1.01 -8.72 2.11
N VAL A 63 -0.29 -9.13 1.06
CA VAL A 63 -0.04 -8.30 -0.13
C VAL A 63 -1.13 -8.57 -1.16
N GLN A 64 -1.52 -7.53 -1.90
CA GLN A 64 -2.55 -7.61 -2.92
C GLN A 64 -2.10 -6.96 -4.23
N VAL A 65 -2.70 -7.40 -5.32
CA VAL A 65 -2.51 -6.81 -6.65
C VAL A 65 -3.73 -5.97 -7.00
N PHE A 66 -3.48 -4.70 -7.32
CA PHE A 66 -4.48 -3.74 -7.74
C PHE A 66 -4.56 -3.73 -9.27
N GLU A 67 -5.76 -3.94 -9.80
CA GLU A 67 -6.02 -3.75 -11.22
C GLU A 67 -6.12 -2.24 -11.50
N THR A 68 -5.29 -1.76 -12.42
CA THR A 68 -5.33 -0.36 -12.88
C THR A 68 -5.30 -0.31 -14.40
N ASP A 69 -5.64 0.84 -14.97
CA ASP A 69 -5.53 1.07 -16.41
C ASP A 69 -4.07 1.06 -16.94
N ALA A 70 -3.08 1.16 -16.03
CA ALA A 70 -1.66 1.03 -16.35
C ALA A 70 -1.13 -0.41 -16.23
N GLY A 71 -1.99 -1.36 -15.82
CA GLY A 71 -1.63 -2.75 -15.55
C GLY A 71 -1.83 -3.13 -14.08
N LYS A 72 -1.39 -4.34 -13.74
CA LYS A 72 -1.49 -4.92 -12.39
C LYS A 72 -0.37 -4.40 -11.49
N VAL A 73 -0.73 -3.67 -10.44
CA VAL A 73 0.21 -2.99 -9.55
C VAL A 73 0.19 -3.62 -8.16
N GLY A 74 1.35 -3.98 -7.62
CA GLY A 74 1.57 -4.29 -6.21
C GLY A 74 2.17 -3.09 -5.48
N ILE A 75 2.03 -3.05 -4.16
CA ILE A 75 2.62 -2.00 -3.31
C ILE A 75 3.36 -2.66 -2.16
N LEU A 76 4.64 -2.29 -1.97
CA LEU A 76 5.44 -2.66 -0.81
C LEU A 76 5.87 -1.41 -0.05
N ILE A 77 5.74 -1.42 1.28
CA ILE A 77 5.99 -0.22 2.09
C ILE A 77 7.35 -0.32 2.78
N CYS A 78 8.31 0.46 2.27
CA CYS A 78 9.64 0.64 2.88
C CYS A 78 10.33 -0.71 3.14
N TYR A 79 10.31 -1.18 4.38
CA TYR A 79 11.01 -2.40 4.78
C TYR A 79 10.48 -3.67 4.11
N ASP A 80 9.23 -3.66 3.64
CA ASP A 80 8.66 -4.78 2.89
C ASP A 80 9.45 -5.13 1.62
N SER A 81 10.12 -4.16 0.98
CA SER A 81 10.90 -4.42 -0.25
C SER A 81 12.19 -5.21 -0.01
N GLU A 82 12.66 -5.28 1.23
CA GLU A 82 13.85 -6.06 1.61
C GLU A 82 13.56 -7.57 1.71
N PHE A 83 12.28 -7.97 1.69
CA PHE A 83 11.85 -9.36 1.81
C PHE A 83 11.41 -9.89 0.43
N PRO A 84 12.24 -10.72 -0.24
CA PRO A 84 11.94 -11.19 -1.59
C PRO A 84 10.65 -12.03 -1.67
N GLU A 85 10.20 -12.59 -0.55
CA GLU A 85 8.95 -13.35 -0.44
C GLU A 85 7.74 -12.53 -0.87
N LEU A 86 7.66 -11.26 -0.47
CA LEU A 86 6.51 -10.42 -0.79
C LEU A 86 6.48 -10.05 -2.28
N GLY A 87 7.64 -9.71 -2.85
CA GLY A 87 7.76 -9.49 -4.29
C GLY A 87 7.41 -10.74 -5.10
N ARG A 88 7.85 -11.92 -4.66
CA ARG A 88 7.49 -13.21 -5.28
C ARG A 88 6.00 -13.47 -5.21
N MET A 89 5.37 -13.26 -4.04
CA MET A 89 3.92 -13.43 -3.88
C MET A 89 3.12 -12.50 -4.81
N LEU A 90 3.53 -11.23 -4.92
CA LEU A 90 2.92 -10.28 -5.87
C LEU A 90 3.10 -10.73 -7.33
N ALA A 91 4.29 -11.20 -7.71
CA ALA A 91 4.55 -11.72 -9.04
C ALA A 91 3.71 -12.96 -9.36
N GLU A 92 3.54 -13.89 -8.40
CA GLU A 92 2.69 -15.08 -8.53
C GLU A 92 1.20 -14.70 -8.68
N GLN A 93 0.76 -13.60 -8.06
CA GLN A 93 -0.58 -13.02 -8.24
C GLN A 93 -0.72 -12.25 -9.57
N GLY A 94 0.35 -12.11 -10.36
CA GLY A 94 0.35 -11.46 -11.66
C GLY A 94 0.66 -9.96 -11.63
N ALA A 95 1.24 -9.43 -10.56
CA ALA A 95 1.75 -8.07 -10.55
C ALA A 95 2.77 -7.85 -11.67
N GLN A 96 2.60 -6.76 -12.41
CA GLN A 96 3.49 -6.34 -13.49
C GLN A 96 4.40 -5.18 -13.05
N ILE A 97 3.95 -4.43 -12.05
CA ILE A 97 4.63 -3.28 -11.46
C ILE A 97 4.56 -3.47 -9.94
N VAL A 98 5.68 -3.30 -9.25
CA VAL A 98 5.79 -3.32 -7.77
C VAL A 98 6.67 -2.15 -7.34
#